data_AF-A0A956I104-F1
#
_entry.id   AF-A0A956I104-F1
#
_cell.length_a   1.000
_cell.length_b   1.000
_cell.length_c   1.000
_cell.angle_alpha   90.00
_cell.angle_beta   90.00
_cell.angle_gamma   90.00
#
_symmetry.space_group_name_H-M   'P 1'
#
loop_
_entity.id
_entity.type
_entity.pdbx_description
1 polymer ?
#
loop_
_entity_poly.entity_id
_entity_poly.type
_entity_poly.pdbx_seq_one_letter_code
_entity_poly.pdbx_strand_id
1 'polypeptide(L)'
;MRRRIAWTLLLALSLPSAAGAQVSGSDEWVRPHADLSSRVQAHSPRRRFTIWADHERPTAEGRIPIYLVNRTRQPVRLASQDHDPNLRQEVQRPDGTWVRAQVHRFPSCGNTLASFTIPPGQYAVVHGIVPAEGPEAQIRFRLYMQSSEMVTEAFRGRFDPEQVTLAEVDALSMRTADVAGLERALFGGVDPPWGATDAAFRRAEELPADDVTPLLVRALRAPSRDDAFFRGAVRALRAVNPSALSEHLAMLLREGPSRSRTLVLRDMGAYWPARGALADDLMDLLRPEEPELALLLPAVGNLHSPAARARLEQVRDDARFPPAARREARFQLEERFGAELVSIRTDVWGTWSDGHPPPVRMEVEVSNTTDGELVFRYSRPTDIMGLYVSRQTEAGRSYWAPRRGVRWFTRPENDAREVRLAPGESHTIAVDVLDYFDLPAGTEGTVWVSVRLPAHGDLAQLGGGSGIHVAP
;
A
#
# COMPACT_ATOMS: atom_id res chain seq x y z
N MET A 1 -29.94 40.71 -3.86
CA MET A 1 -28.79 40.25 -3.05
C MET A 1 -28.05 39.15 -3.80
N ARG A 2 -26.95 39.49 -4.50
CA ARG A 2 -26.10 38.53 -5.22
C ARG A 2 -24.80 38.36 -4.43
N ARG A 3 -24.53 37.16 -3.91
CA ARG A 3 -23.29 36.85 -3.19
C ARG A 3 -22.17 36.66 -4.22
N ARG A 4 -21.16 37.53 -4.16
CA ARG A 4 -19.88 37.36 -4.86
C ARG A 4 -19.04 36.36 -4.06
N ILE A 5 -18.74 35.21 -4.65
CA ILE A 5 -17.73 34.28 -4.15
C ILE A 5 -16.38 34.85 -4.57
N ALA A 6 -15.61 35.30 -3.59
CA ALA A 6 -14.23 35.72 -3.79
C ALA A 6 -13.36 34.46 -3.94
N TRP A 7 -12.76 34.31 -5.11
CA TRP A 7 -11.67 33.36 -5.32
C TRP A 7 -10.43 33.90 -4.62
N THR A 8 -10.14 33.37 -3.43
CA THR A 8 -8.82 33.54 -2.81
C THR A 8 -7.84 32.68 -3.61
N LEU A 9 -7.02 33.32 -4.45
CA LEU A 9 -5.82 32.70 -5.00
C LEU A 9 -4.93 32.30 -3.82
N LEU A 10 -4.87 31.00 -3.53
CA LEU A 10 -3.76 30.41 -2.78
C LEU A 10 -2.51 30.53 -3.68
N LEU A 11 -1.74 31.59 -3.49
CA LEU A 11 -0.32 31.56 -3.86
C LEU A 11 0.31 30.43 -3.05
N ALA A 12 0.54 29.30 -3.68
CA ALA A 12 1.50 28.32 -3.21
C ALA A 12 2.88 29.01 -3.22
N LEU A 13 3.25 29.63 -2.10
CA LEU A 13 4.64 29.95 -1.81
C LEU A 13 5.37 28.62 -1.83
N SER A 14 6.12 28.37 -2.91
CA SER A 14 7.11 27.31 -2.95
C SER A 14 8.12 27.59 -1.85
N LEU A 15 7.92 26.99 -0.67
CA LEU A 15 8.96 26.91 0.33
C LEU A 15 10.20 26.34 -0.37
N PRO A 16 11.41 26.90 -0.14
CA PRO A 16 12.63 26.29 -0.65
C PRO A 16 12.61 24.83 -0.20
N SER A 17 12.61 23.91 -1.17
CA SER A 17 12.74 22.49 -0.89
C SER A 17 13.87 22.33 0.12
N ALA A 18 13.57 21.83 1.33
CA ALA A 18 14.61 21.49 2.28
C ALA A 18 15.52 20.47 1.58
N ALA A 19 16.61 21.00 1.05
CA ALA A 19 17.49 20.28 0.15
C ALA A 19 18.15 19.20 1.00
N GLY A 20 17.82 17.94 0.76
CA GLY A 20 18.73 16.87 1.14
C GLY A 20 20.09 17.16 0.52
N ALA A 21 21.17 16.71 1.15
CA ALA A 21 22.48 16.76 0.52
C ALA A 21 22.41 16.00 -0.82
N GLN A 22 22.36 16.72 -1.94
CA GLN A 22 22.18 16.16 -3.29
C GLN A 22 23.56 15.91 -3.91
N VAL A 23 23.80 14.72 -4.47
CA VAL A 23 25.15 14.31 -4.87
C VAL A 23 25.19 13.38 -6.10
N SER A 24 26.26 13.43 -6.90
CA SER A 24 26.53 12.65 -8.12
C SER A 24 27.57 11.52 -7.93
N GLY A 25 27.32 10.33 -8.52
CA GLY A 25 28.28 9.25 -8.88
C GLY A 25 29.13 8.56 -7.78
N SER A 26 28.92 7.25 -7.48
CA SER A 26 29.46 6.56 -6.28
C SER A 26 30.99 6.44 -6.12
N ASP A 27 31.78 6.48 -7.21
CA ASP A 27 33.25 6.27 -7.13
C ASP A 27 34.04 7.56 -6.85
N GLU A 28 33.43 8.75 -7.02
CA GLU A 28 34.09 10.05 -6.82
C GLU A 28 34.16 10.50 -5.34
N TRP A 29 33.52 9.78 -4.43
CA TRP A 29 33.26 10.24 -3.06
C TRP A 29 34.38 9.96 -2.09
N VAL A 30 35.10 8.87 -2.33
CA VAL A 30 36.05 8.35 -1.38
C VAL A 30 37.46 8.63 -1.87
N ARG A 31 38.22 9.36 -1.04
CA ARG A 31 39.55 9.85 -1.36
C ARG A 31 40.59 9.25 -0.41
N PRO A 32 41.84 9.04 -0.87
CA PRO A 32 42.90 8.54 -0.01
C PRO A 32 43.22 9.56 1.09
N HIS A 33 43.56 9.10 2.30
CA HIS A 33 43.95 9.99 3.41
C HIS A 33 45.11 10.95 3.08
N ALA A 34 45.94 10.62 2.09
CA ALA A 34 47.01 11.50 1.61
C ALA A 34 46.49 12.88 1.16
N ASP A 35 45.22 12.95 0.73
CA ASP A 35 44.58 14.17 0.26
C ASP A 35 43.91 14.97 1.40
N LEU A 36 43.86 14.44 2.63
CA LEU A 36 43.35 15.16 3.79
C LEU A 36 44.25 16.33 4.14
N SER A 37 43.67 17.50 4.38
CA SER A 37 44.42 18.65 4.91
C SER A 37 45.03 18.31 6.28
N SER A 38 46.19 18.90 6.58
CA SER A 38 46.87 18.71 7.88
C SER A 38 45.96 19.02 9.06
N ARG A 39 45.05 19.99 8.90
CA ARG A 39 44.01 20.33 9.87
C ARG A 39 43.06 19.16 10.13
N VAL A 40 42.44 18.58 9.10
CA VAL A 40 41.54 17.42 9.28
C VAL A 40 42.31 16.23 9.87
N GLN A 41 43.56 16.04 9.46
CA GLN A 41 44.40 14.96 9.98
C GLN A 41 44.66 15.06 11.49
N ALA A 42 44.74 16.28 12.03
CA ALA A 42 44.96 16.53 13.45
C ALA A 42 43.74 16.17 14.32
N HIS A 43 42.52 16.33 13.80
CA HIS A 43 41.28 16.04 14.52
C HIS A 43 40.81 14.58 14.42
N SER A 44 41.53 13.70 13.71
CA SER A 44 41.14 12.31 13.51
C SER A 44 42.09 11.35 14.24
N PRO A 45 41.74 10.84 15.45
CA PRO A 45 42.52 9.86 16.18
C PRO A 45 42.89 8.65 15.32
N ARG A 46 44.10 8.12 15.53
CA ARG A 46 44.51 6.87 14.85
C ARG A 46 43.58 5.73 15.23
N ARG A 47 43.34 4.81 14.28
CA ARG A 47 42.57 3.56 14.46
C ARG A 47 41.08 3.73 14.77
N ARG A 48 40.49 4.89 14.46
CA ARG A 48 39.05 5.15 14.65
C ARG A 48 38.41 5.65 13.37
N PHE A 49 37.11 5.41 13.24
CA PHE A 49 36.29 6.13 12.28
C PHE A 49 35.81 7.42 12.96
N THR A 50 35.95 8.55 12.29
CA THR A 50 35.62 9.87 12.86
C THR A 50 34.86 10.74 11.89
N ILE A 51 34.01 11.61 12.43
CA ILE A 51 33.31 12.66 11.70
C ILE A 51 33.83 14.03 12.17
N TRP A 52 34.09 14.94 11.23
CA TRP A 52 34.59 16.29 11.52
C TRP A 52 33.96 17.33 10.60
N ALA A 53 33.56 18.49 11.13
CA ALA A 53 32.92 19.58 10.38
C ALA A 53 33.85 20.79 10.23
N ASP A 54 34.17 21.17 9.00
CA ASP A 54 34.99 22.36 8.69
C ASP A 54 34.13 23.61 8.59
N HIS A 55 33.60 24.05 9.72
CA HIS A 55 32.71 25.20 9.83
C HIS A 55 33.41 26.54 9.52
N GLU A 56 34.74 26.58 9.37
CA GLU A 56 35.48 27.76 8.93
C GLU A 56 35.48 27.96 7.41
N ARG A 57 34.97 26.99 6.64
CA ARG A 57 34.90 27.05 5.17
C ARG A 57 33.48 26.77 4.65
N PRO A 58 32.48 27.59 5.04
CA PRO A 58 31.15 27.46 4.47
C PRO A 58 31.18 27.79 2.97
N THR A 59 30.36 27.10 2.18
CA THR A 59 30.06 27.49 0.80
C THR A 59 29.15 28.72 0.78
N ALA A 60 29.00 29.34 -0.39
CA ALA A 60 28.10 30.49 -0.57
C ALA A 60 26.64 30.15 -0.22
N GLU A 61 26.25 28.88 -0.34
CA GLU A 61 24.92 28.35 -0.03
C GLU A 61 24.75 27.91 1.44
N GLY A 62 25.70 28.25 2.33
CA GLY A 62 25.63 27.88 3.74
C GLY A 62 25.89 26.40 4.03
N ARG A 63 26.52 25.67 3.09
CA ARG A 63 26.92 24.29 3.31
C ARG A 63 28.32 24.25 3.93
N ILE A 64 28.57 23.34 4.86
CA ILE A 64 29.91 23.12 5.40
C ILE A 64 30.39 21.71 5.05
N PRO A 65 31.67 21.52 4.68
CA PRO A 65 32.19 20.19 4.40
C PRO A 65 32.34 19.41 5.70
N ILE A 66 31.85 18.18 5.68
CA ILE A 66 31.89 17.23 6.78
C ILE A 66 32.64 15.99 6.30
N TYR A 67 33.75 15.71 6.98
CA TYR A 67 34.69 14.66 6.63
C TYR A 67 34.35 13.39 7.41
N LEU A 68 34.16 12.30 6.70
CA LEU A 68 33.93 10.96 7.21
C LEU A 68 35.22 10.15 7.02
N VAL A 69 36.04 10.08 8.06
CA VAL A 69 37.43 9.60 7.95
C VAL A 69 37.56 8.19 8.51
N ASN A 70 37.94 7.20 7.68
CA ASN A 70 38.14 5.82 8.11
C ASN A 70 39.61 5.49 8.37
N ARG A 71 40.07 5.75 9.61
CA ARG A 71 41.39 5.30 10.09
C ARG A 71 41.37 3.91 10.71
N THR A 72 40.26 3.17 10.61
CA THR A 72 40.22 1.78 11.07
C THR A 72 40.94 0.85 10.09
N ARG A 73 41.03 -0.43 10.44
CA ARG A 73 41.59 -1.47 9.56
C ARG A 73 40.52 -2.16 8.70
N GLN A 74 39.25 -1.81 8.87
CA GLN A 74 38.12 -2.45 8.21
C GLN A 74 37.33 -1.42 7.40
N PRO A 75 36.70 -1.82 6.29
CA PRO A 75 35.76 -0.94 5.60
C PRO A 75 34.62 -0.53 6.54
N VAL A 76 34.22 0.74 6.48
CA VAL A 76 33.06 1.25 7.22
C VAL A 76 31.91 1.37 6.26
N ARG A 77 30.85 0.57 6.47
CA ARG A 77 29.62 0.61 5.69
C ARG A 77 28.64 1.54 6.39
N LEU A 78 28.16 2.55 5.69
CA LEU A 78 27.20 3.53 6.20
C LEU A 78 25.86 3.34 5.51
N ALA A 79 24.79 3.29 6.30
CA ALA A 79 23.44 3.36 5.76
C ALA A 79 23.24 4.73 5.11
N SER A 80 22.76 4.74 3.87
CA SER A 80 22.54 5.97 3.11
C SER A 80 21.22 5.92 2.34
N GLN A 81 20.67 7.08 2.05
CA GLN A 81 19.47 7.20 1.25
C GLN A 81 19.68 8.30 0.22
N ASP A 82 19.53 8.00 -1.06
CA ASP A 82 19.82 8.98 -2.13
C ASP A 82 21.22 9.61 -1.99
N HIS A 83 22.17 8.79 -1.52
CA HIS A 83 23.53 9.17 -1.16
C HIS A 83 23.70 10.11 0.07
N ASP A 84 22.64 10.43 0.80
CA ASP A 84 22.71 11.06 2.11
C ASP A 84 23.04 10.01 3.18
N PRO A 85 24.16 10.12 3.92
CA PRO A 85 24.57 9.16 4.95
C PRO A 85 23.74 9.26 6.25
N ASN A 86 22.52 9.81 6.19
CA ASN A 86 21.67 10.14 7.33
C ASN A 86 22.33 11.13 8.31
N LEU A 87 23.03 12.12 7.76
CA LEU A 87 23.69 13.17 8.54
C LEU A 87 22.70 14.28 8.88
N ARG A 88 22.46 14.53 10.16
CA ARG A 88 21.48 15.55 10.59
C ARG A 88 22.12 16.55 11.54
N GLN A 89 21.76 17.81 11.37
CA GLN A 89 22.09 18.87 12.33
C GLN A 89 21.35 18.61 13.65
N GLU A 90 22.05 18.79 14.76
CA GLU A 90 21.48 18.87 16.10
C GLU A 90 21.80 20.23 16.70
N VAL A 91 20.91 20.73 17.55
CA VAL A 91 21.06 21.97 18.31
C VAL A 91 20.97 21.67 19.81
N GLN A 92 21.80 22.36 20.59
CA GLN A 92 21.76 22.27 22.04
C GLN A 92 20.70 23.24 22.60
N ARG A 93 19.75 22.72 23.37
CA ARG A 93 18.76 23.49 24.12
C ARG A 93 19.39 24.19 25.34
N PRO A 94 18.73 25.20 25.93
CA PRO A 94 19.23 25.89 27.13
C PRO A 94 19.49 24.97 28.34
N ASP A 95 18.78 23.84 28.42
CA ASP A 95 18.97 22.80 29.45
C ASP A 95 20.18 21.88 29.19
N GLY A 96 20.92 22.12 28.09
CA GLY A 96 22.09 21.35 27.69
C GLY A 96 21.78 20.11 26.84
N THR A 97 20.50 19.78 26.62
CA THR A 97 20.10 18.62 25.82
C THR A 97 20.28 18.87 24.33
N TRP A 98 20.63 17.83 23.56
CA TRP A 98 20.75 17.91 22.11
C TRP A 98 19.48 17.41 21.46
N VAL A 99 18.91 18.21 20.55
CA VAL A 99 17.75 17.82 19.74
C VAL A 99 18.06 17.99 18.27
N ARG A 100 17.42 17.18 17.43
CA ARG A 100 17.59 17.25 15.99
C ARG A 100 16.97 18.54 15.45
N ALA A 101 17.70 19.22 14.59
CA ALA A 101 17.33 20.49 13.95
C ALA A 101 17.23 20.37 12.43
N GLN A 102 17.11 19.14 11.92
CA GLN A 102 16.97 18.87 10.51
C GLN A 102 16.07 17.66 10.30
N VAL A 103 14.99 17.87 9.54
CA VAL A 103 14.05 16.80 9.19
C VAL A 103 14.72 15.73 8.33
N HIS A 104 14.37 14.48 8.56
CA HIS A 104 14.71 13.37 7.70
C HIS A 104 13.54 13.12 6.74
N ARG A 105 13.80 13.23 5.43
CA ARG A 105 12.82 12.94 4.38
C ARG A 105 13.08 11.54 3.84
N PHE A 106 12.18 10.60 4.16
CA PHE A 106 12.22 9.29 3.51
C PHE A 106 11.84 9.42 2.03
N PRO A 107 12.38 8.56 1.17
CA PRO A 107 12.12 8.61 -0.26
C PRO A 107 10.74 7.99 -0.50
N SER A 108 9.96 8.58 -1.40
CA SER A 108 8.59 8.12 -1.68
C SER A 108 8.51 6.66 -2.16
N CYS A 109 9.61 6.13 -2.69
CA CYS A 109 9.77 4.75 -3.11
C CYS A 109 10.97 4.12 -2.37
N GLY A 110 10.78 2.94 -1.76
CA GLY A 110 11.81 2.23 -0.96
C GLY A 110 13.04 1.74 -1.74
N ASN A 111 13.19 2.16 -3.00
CA ASN A 111 14.23 1.68 -3.92
C ASN A 111 15.56 2.44 -3.77
N THR A 112 15.64 3.42 -2.88
CA THR A 112 16.83 4.27 -2.72
C THR A 112 17.58 4.05 -1.40
N LEU A 113 17.20 3.02 -0.64
CA LEU A 113 17.98 2.52 0.49
C LEU A 113 19.26 1.88 -0.04
N ALA A 114 20.33 2.65 -0.02
CA ALA A 114 21.66 2.22 -0.40
C ALA A 114 22.55 2.14 0.83
N SER A 115 23.75 1.61 0.64
CA SER A 115 24.83 1.82 1.58
C SER A 115 26.06 2.17 0.80
N PHE A 116 26.84 3.13 1.27
CA PHE A 116 28.18 3.36 0.72
C PHE A 116 29.22 2.89 1.73
N THR A 117 30.38 2.48 1.20
CA THR A 117 31.47 1.93 2.00
C THR A 117 32.67 2.84 1.88
N ILE A 118 33.29 3.17 3.01
CA ILE A 118 34.55 3.90 3.07
C ILE A 118 35.65 2.87 3.40
N PRO A 119 36.53 2.51 2.46
CA PRO A 119 37.64 1.59 2.71
C PRO A 119 38.62 2.10 3.78
N PRO A 120 39.43 1.19 4.36
CA PRO A 120 40.50 1.58 5.28
C PRO A 120 41.47 2.57 4.62
N GLY A 121 41.89 3.60 5.35
CA GLY A 121 42.87 4.56 4.83
C GLY A 121 42.27 5.59 3.88
N GLN A 122 40.94 5.67 3.80
CA GLN A 122 40.22 6.60 2.94
C GLN A 122 39.18 7.41 3.72
N TYR A 123 38.71 8.50 3.11
CA TYR A 123 37.68 9.37 3.67
C TYR A 123 36.65 9.76 2.62
N ALA A 124 35.44 10.11 3.07
CA ALA A 124 34.43 10.75 2.22
C ALA A 124 34.16 12.19 2.69
N VAL A 125 33.71 13.04 1.79
CA VAL A 125 33.23 14.40 2.12
C VAL A 125 31.74 14.47 1.81
N VAL A 126 30.97 14.86 2.80
CA VAL A 126 29.54 15.17 2.67
C VAL A 126 29.31 16.61 3.12
N HIS A 127 28.15 17.18 2.81
CA HIS A 127 27.88 18.57 3.14
C HIS A 127 26.77 18.67 4.17
N GLY A 128 27.09 19.26 5.32
CA GLY A 128 26.09 19.68 6.30
C GLY A 128 25.49 21.02 5.91
N ILE A 129 24.21 21.23 6.20
CA ILE A 129 23.53 22.50 5.94
C ILE A 129 23.49 23.30 7.24
N VAL A 130 23.98 24.53 7.21
CA VAL A 130 23.78 25.52 8.26
C VAL A 130 22.96 26.66 7.62
N PRO A 131 21.69 26.86 8.02
CA PRO A 131 20.84 27.86 7.39
C PRO A 131 21.46 29.25 7.51
N ALA A 132 21.28 30.08 6.47
CA ALA A 132 21.78 31.46 6.46
C ALA A 132 21.08 32.33 7.52
N GLU A 133 19.83 32.00 7.83
CA GLU A 133 18.98 32.70 8.79
C GLU A 133 18.58 31.79 9.96
N GLY A 134 18.01 32.40 11.00
CA GLY A 134 17.56 31.69 12.21
C GLY A 134 18.41 32.01 13.44
N PRO A 135 18.00 31.50 14.62
CA PRO A 135 18.70 31.73 15.88
C PRO A 135 20.08 31.08 15.89
N GLU A 136 21.04 31.73 16.55
CA GLU A 136 22.36 31.13 16.81
C GLU A 136 22.33 30.29 18.09
N ALA A 137 22.96 29.12 18.03
CA ALA A 137 23.12 28.21 19.17
C ALA A 137 24.38 27.36 19.01
N GLN A 138 24.68 26.51 20.00
CA GLN A 138 25.63 25.42 19.81
C GLN A 138 24.97 24.35 18.94
N ILE A 139 25.59 24.04 17.81
CA ILE A 139 25.14 23.00 16.89
C ILE A 139 26.22 21.93 16.73
N ARG A 140 25.81 20.75 16.30
CA ARG A 140 26.71 19.69 15.84
C ARG A 140 26.02 18.88 14.74
N PHE A 141 26.75 18.02 14.05
CA PHE A 141 26.14 17.04 13.15
C PHE A 141 26.27 15.64 13.71
N ARG A 142 25.24 14.83 13.53
CA ARG A 142 25.18 13.42 13.95
C ARG A 142 24.86 12.53 12.77
N LEU A 143 25.54 11.40 12.67
CA LEU A 143 25.15 10.31 11.76
C LEU A 143 24.10 9.45 12.45
N TYR A 144 22.91 9.43 11.87
CA TYR A 144 21.82 8.59 12.32
C TYR A 144 21.81 7.24 11.59
N MET A 145 21.07 6.27 12.13
CA MET A 145 20.91 4.92 11.55
C MET A 145 22.21 4.12 11.40
N GLN A 146 23.21 4.43 12.21
CA GLN A 146 24.48 3.70 12.29
C GLN A 146 24.53 2.87 13.59
N SER A 147 25.36 1.84 13.62
CA SER A 147 25.54 1.00 14.82
C SER A 147 26.31 1.72 15.94
N SER A 148 27.05 2.77 15.62
CA SER A 148 27.84 3.55 16.57
C SER A 148 27.40 5.02 16.58
N GLU A 149 27.38 5.64 17.76
CA GLU A 149 27.17 7.07 17.88
C GLU A 149 28.34 7.85 17.31
N MET A 150 28.05 8.73 16.35
CA MET A 150 29.06 9.54 15.69
C MET A 150 28.55 10.96 15.54
N VAL A 151 29.24 11.88 16.22
CA VAL A 151 28.93 13.30 16.24
C VAL A 151 30.18 14.13 15.95
N THR A 152 30.01 15.28 15.30
CA THR A 152 31.07 16.28 15.18
C THR A 152 31.32 16.95 16.52
N GLU A 153 32.44 17.67 16.64
CA GLU A 153 32.59 18.69 17.67
C GLU A 153 31.46 19.72 17.55
N ALA A 154 31.05 20.28 18.69
CA ALA A 154 30.06 21.35 18.74
C ALA A 154 30.71 22.68 18.32
N PHE A 155 29.96 23.50 17.60
CA PHE A 155 30.38 24.83 17.20
C PHE A 155 29.18 25.78 17.15
N ARG A 156 29.43 27.09 17.15
CA ARG A 156 28.37 28.09 17.06
C ARG A 156 27.85 28.16 15.62
N GLY A 157 26.54 28.01 15.45
CA GLY A 157 25.89 28.10 14.15
C GLY A 157 24.39 28.38 14.26
N ARG A 158 23.76 28.59 13.11
CA ARG A 158 22.31 28.84 13.02
C ARG A 158 21.54 27.55 12.80
N PHE A 159 20.28 27.56 13.18
CA PHE A 159 19.33 26.47 12.91
C PHE A 159 17.96 27.04 12.59
N ASP A 160 17.11 26.22 11.97
CA ASP A 160 15.73 26.56 11.68
C ASP A 160 14.80 25.96 12.76
N PRO A 161 14.10 26.79 13.56
CA PRO A 161 13.17 26.30 14.58
C PRO A 161 12.02 25.45 14.02
N GLU A 162 11.59 25.69 12.77
CA GLU A 162 10.57 24.87 12.12
C GLU A 162 11.10 23.46 11.86
N GLN A 163 12.36 23.33 11.42
CA GLN A 163 13.01 22.05 11.23
C GLN A 163 13.17 21.25 12.52
N VAL A 164 13.38 21.93 13.67
CA VAL A 164 13.37 21.26 14.98
C VAL A 164 12.00 20.64 15.24
N THR A 165 10.94 21.42 15.04
CA THR A 165 9.55 20.96 15.24
C THR A 165 9.20 19.79 14.32
N LEU A 166 9.54 19.88 13.03
CA LEU A 166 9.30 18.80 12.07
C LEU A 166 10.15 17.56 12.36
N ALA A 167 11.40 17.74 12.79
CA ALA A 167 12.27 16.64 13.14
C ALA A 167 11.78 15.86 14.37
N GLU A 168 11.02 16.47 15.29
CA GLU A 168 10.42 15.75 16.42
C GLU A 168 9.37 14.71 15.99
N VAL A 169 8.70 14.93 14.85
CA VAL A 169 7.59 14.09 14.39
C VAL A 169 7.89 13.31 13.11
N ASP A 170 9.08 13.42 12.53
CA ASP A 170 9.40 12.68 11.32
C ASP A 170 9.62 11.18 11.57
N ALA A 171 9.71 10.41 10.48
CA ALA A 171 9.83 8.97 10.56
C ALA A 171 11.13 8.47 11.23
N LEU A 172 12.21 9.25 11.27
CA LEU A 172 13.42 8.87 12.00
C LEU A 172 13.20 9.00 13.50
N SER A 173 12.48 10.02 13.96
CA SER A 173 12.10 10.17 15.38
C SER A 173 11.11 9.10 15.82
N MET A 174 10.20 8.69 14.93
CA MET A 174 9.22 7.64 15.25
C MET A 174 9.87 6.29 15.59
N ARG A 175 11.10 6.01 15.16
CA ARG A 175 11.79 4.74 15.49
C ARG A 175 12.01 4.52 16.98
N THR A 176 12.12 5.60 17.75
CA THR A 176 12.38 5.56 19.19
C THR A 176 11.33 6.33 19.98
N ALA A 177 10.24 6.75 19.34
CA ALA A 177 9.18 7.48 20.00
C ALA A 177 8.51 6.63 21.09
N ASP A 178 8.15 7.31 22.18
CA ASP A 178 7.20 6.83 23.18
C ASP A 178 5.77 7.19 22.75
N VAL A 179 4.77 6.85 23.57
CA VAL A 179 3.35 7.13 23.26
C VAL A 179 3.07 8.61 23.05
N ALA A 180 3.72 9.50 23.82
CA ALA A 180 3.54 10.95 23.66
C ALA A 180 4.10 11.44 22.32
N GLY A 181 5.23 10.89 21.87
CA GLY A 181 5.79 11.14 20.55
C GLY A 181 4.87 10.67 19.42
N LEU A 182 4.27 9.47 19.57
CA LEU A 182 3.29 8.96 18.62
C LEU A 182 2.03 9.83 18.57
N GLU A 183 1.52 10.27 19.73
CA GLU A 183 0.36 11.16 19.79
C GLU A 183 0.63 12.48 19.08
N ARG A 184 1.82 13.07 19.27
CA ARG A 184 2.21 14.29 18.58
C ARG A 184 2.28 14.10 17.07
N ALA A 185 2.87 13.00 16.60
CA ALA A 185 2.95 12.73 15.16
C ALA A 185 1.57 12.48 14.53
N LEU A 186 0.69 11.75 15.22
CA LEU A 186 -0.63 11.39 14.69
C LEU A 186 -1.68 12.50 14.85
N PHE A 187 -1.56 13.38 15.85
CA PHE A 187 -2.60 14.34 16.21
C PHE A 187 -2.13 15.76 16.51
N GLY A 188 -0.83 16.04 16.58
CA GLY A 188 -0.25 17.30 17.09
C GLY A 188 -0.42 18.54 16.20
N GLY A 189 -1.29 18.51 15.19
CA GLY A 189 -1.61 19.67 14.32
C GLY A 189 -0.50 20.10 13.34
N VAL A 190 0.71 19.56 13.47
CA VAL A 190 1.79 19.72 12.47
C VAL A 190 1.55 18.70 11.36
N ASP A 191 1.57 19.15 10.11
CA ASP A 191 1.55 18.25 8.95
C ASP A 191 2.86 17.43 8.97
N PRO A 192 2.80 16.14 9.31
CA PRO A 192 4.01 15.39 9.55
C PRO A 192 4.71 15.13 8.21
N PRO A 193 6.05 15.14 8.16
CA PRO A 193 6.79 14.84 6.95
C PRO A 193 6.38 13.49 6.33
N TRP A 194 6.54 13.35 5.02
CA TRP A 194 6.17 12.12 4.33
C TRP A 194 6.77 10.87 5.01
N GLY A 195 5.94 9.84 5.20
CA GLY A 195 6.32 8.58 5.85
C GLY A 195 6.25 8.58 7.38
N ALA A 196 6.17 9.75 8.04
CA ALA A 196 6.09 9.86 9.50
C ALA A 196 4.89 9.10 10.10
N THR A 197 3.70 9.27 9.51
CA THR A 197 2.47 8.59 9.95
C THR A 197 2.62 7.06 9.91
N ASP A 198 3.16 6.52 8.81
CA ASP A 198 3.35 5.06 8.70
C ASP A 198 4.41 4.57 9.68
N ALA A 199 5.50 5.32 9.87
CA ALA A 199 6.51 5.01 10.88
C ALA A 199 5.95 5.06 12.31
N ALA A 200 5.05 6.00 12.61
CA ALA A 200 4.37 6.09 13.89
C ALA A 200 3.50 4.86 14.14
N PHE A 201 2.73 4.41 13.13
CA PHE A 201 1.94 3.18 13.26
C PHE A 201 2.83 1.93 13.41
N ARG A 202 3.93 1.80 12.66
CA ARG A 202 4.89 0.69 12.86
C ARG A 202 5.50 0.71 14.25
N ARG A 203 5.84 1.89 14.77
CA ARG A 203 6.37 2.01 16.12
C ARG A 203 5.34 1.60 17.17
N ALA A 204 4.06 1.95 16.97
CA ALA A 204 2.99 1.53 17.87
C ALA A 204 2.90 0.01 17.99
N GLU A 205 3.23 -0.75 16.94
CA GLU A 205 3.25 -2.21 16.94
C GLU A 205 4.31 -2.81 17.88
N GLU A 206 5.32 -2.01 18.28
CA GLU A 206 6.43 -2.44 19.13
C GLU A 206 6.28 -2.02 20.60
N LEU A 207 5.26 -1.23 20.93
CA LEU A 207 5.02 -0.70 22.28
C LEU A 207 4.01 -1.57 23.06
N PRO A 208 3.99 -1.47 24.41
CA PRO A 208 3.03 -2.22 25.22
C PRO A 208 1.58 -1.93 24.81
N ALA A 209 0.77 -2.98 24.70
CA ALA A 209 -0.56 -2.88 24.12
C ALA A 209 -1.50 -1.94 24.89
N ASP A 210 -1.43 -1.97 26.22
CA ASP A 210 -2.26 -1.14 27.09
C ASP A 210 -1.98 0.36 26.90
N ASP A 211 -0.74 0.72 26.57
CA ASP A 211 -0.32 2.10 26.42
C ASP A 211 -0.77 2.69 25.07
N VAL A 212 -0.72 1.90 23.98
CA VAL A 212 -1.02 2.40 22.62
C VAL A 212 -2.42 2.11 22.13
N THR A 213 -3.15 1.15 22.71
CA THR A 213 -4.52 0.82 22.28
C THR A 213 -5.43 2.06 22.26
N PRO A 214 -5.50 2.91 23.30
CA PRO A 214 -6.35 4.11 23.28
C PRO A 214 -6.01 5.06 22.12
N LEU A 215 -4.72 5.20 21.83
CA LEU A 215 -4.21 6.06 20.74
C LEU A 215 -4.64 5.53 19.37
N LEU A 216 -4.49 4.23 19.14
CA LEU A 216 -4.85 3.57 17.89
C LEU A 216 -6.37 3.54 17.66
N VAL A 217 -7.16 3.36 18.72
CA VAL A 217 -8.62 3.48 18.67
C VAL A 217 -9.06 4.90 18.31
N ARG A 218 -8.41 5.91 18.91
CA ARG A 218 -8.63 7.32 18.53
C ARG A 218 -8.27 7.56 17.07
N ALA A 219 -7.18 6.97 16.57
CA ALA A 219 -6.76 7.09 15.17
C ALA A 219 -7.80 6.47 14.22
N LEU A 220 -8.30 5.28 14.57
CA LEU A 220 -9.33 4.57 13.80
C LEU A 220 -10.64 5.38 13.72
N ARG A 221 -10.98 6.11 14.78
CA ARG A 221 -12.19 6.96 14.89
C ARG A 221 -12.00 8.39 14.38
N ALA A 222 -10.77 8.80 14.07
CA ALA A 222 -10.49 10.17 13.68
C ALA A 222 -11.22 10.48 12.36
N PRO A 223 -11.95 11.61 12.26
CA PRO A 223 -12.59 12.02 11.02
C PRO A 223 -11.52 12.30 9.96
N SER A 224 -11.30 11.28 9.12
CA SER A 224 -10.53 11.19 7.89
C SER A 224 -9.42 12.24 7.66
N ARG A 225 -8.16 11.88 7.98
CA ARG A 225 -6.98 12.50 7.34
C ARG A 225 -6.81 11.97 5.92
N ASP A 226 -6.75 10.65 5.74
CA ASP A 226 -6.82 9.95 4.44
C ASP A 226 -6.99 8.43 4.65
N ASP A 227 -7.11 7.67 3.56
CA ASP A 227 -7.26 6.21 3.59
C ASP A 227 -6.00 5.49 4.11
N ALA A 228 -4.81 6.07 3.94
CA ALA A 228 -3.55 5.48 4.40
C ALA A 228 -3.44 5.55 5.92
N PHE A 229 -3.90 6.64 6.53
CA PHE A 229 -3.99 6.82 7.98
C PHE A 229 -4.92 5.77 8.61
N PHE A 230 -6.10 5.56 8.02
CA PHE A 230 -7.04 4.54 8.49
C PHE A 230 -6.43 3.13 8.41
N ARG A 231 -5.84 2.76 7.27
CA ARG A 231 -5.18 1.45 7.10
C ARG A 231 -4.00 1.26 8.07
N GLY A 232 -3.23 2.31 8.32
CA GLY A 232 -2.16 2.30 9.32
C GLY A 232 -2.69 1.99 10.72
N ALA A 233 -3.79 2.63 11.12
CA ALA A 233 -4.44 2.38 12.41
C ALA A 233 -4.99 0.95 12.51
N VAL A 234 -5.67 0.45 11.47
CA VAL A 234 -6.17 -0.94 11.42
C VAL A 234 -5.01 -1.94 11.53
N ARG A 235 -3.94 -1.76 10.76
CA ARG A 235 -2.76 -2.62 10.78
C ARG A 235 -2.11 -2.65 12.17
N ALA A 236 -1.87 -1.48 12.76
CA ALA A 236 -1.25 -1.38 14.06
C ALA A 236 -2.13 -1.98 15.16
N LEU A 237 -3.43 -1.65 15.18
CA LEU A 237 -4.36 -2.17 16.20
C LEU A 237 -4.56 -3.68 16.05
N ARG A 238 -4.51 -4.23 14.84
CA ARG A 238 -4.48 -5.69 14.60
C ARG A 238 -3.31 -6.36 15.31
N ALA A 239 -2.11 -5.79 15.15
CA ALA A 239 -0.89 -6.39 15.71
C ALA A 239 -0.90 -6.34 17.24
N VAL A 240 -1.44 -5.25 17.80
CA VAL A 240 -1.34 -4.96 19.23
C VAL A 240 -2.54 -5.47 20.03
N ASN A 241 -3.76 -5.27 19.52
CA ASN A 241 -5.01 -5.60 20.22
C ASN A 241 -6.14 -5.97 19.23
N PRO A 242 -6.13 -7.20 18.67
CA PRO A 242 -7.10 -7.63 17.65
C PRO A 242 -8.54 -7.67 18.15
N SER A 243 -8.77 -7.84 19.47
CA SER A 243 -10.09 -7.80 20.08
C SER A 243 -10.68 -6.39 20.06
N ALA A 244 -9.90 -5.38 20.48
CA ALA A 244 -10.32 -3.98 20.41
C ALA A 244 -10.56 -3.54 18.95
N LEU A 245 -9.73 -4.00 18.01
CA LEU A 245 -9.98 -3.76 16.58
C LEU A 245 -11.35 -4.30 16.17
N SER A 246 -11.65 -5.56 16.47
CA SER A 246 -12.92 -6.19 16.08
C SER A 246 -14.13 -5.45 16.64
N GLU A 247 -14.09 -5.07 17.92
CA GLU A 247 -15.14 -4.28 18.58
C GLU A 247 -15.35 -2.92 17.92
N HIS A 248 -14.27 -2.19 17.62
CA HIS A 248 -14.38 -0.86 17.04
C HIS A 248 -14.75 -0.87 15.55
N LEU A 249 -14.31 -1.87 14.79
CA LEU A 249 -14.78 -2.05 13.40
C LEU A 249 -16.28 -2.38 13.38
N ALA A 250 -16.76 -3.23 14.29
CA ALA A 250 -18.18 -3.54 14.44
C ALA A 250 -19.00 -2.28 14.75
N MET A 251 -18.52 -1.47 15.71
CA MET A 251 -19.14 -0.17 16.01
C MET A 251 -19.13 0.77 14.80
N LEU A 252 -18.01 0.88 14.08
CA LEU A 252 -17.92 1.74 12.88
C LEU A 252 -18.85 1.26 11.76
N LEU A 253 -19.06 -0.04 11.59
CA LEU A 253 -20.01 -0.60 10.63
C LEU A 253 -21.46 -0.25 10.99
N ARG A 254 -21.83 -0.36 12.27
CA ARG A 254 -23.20 -0.09 12.74
C ARG A 254 -23.54 1.40 12.79
N GLU A 255 -22.63 2.20 13.32
CA GLU A 255 -22.91 3.59 13.76
C GLU A 255 -21.99 4.63 13.12
N GLY A 256 -20.95 4.19 12.41
CA GLY A 256 -19.98 5.08 11.82
C GLY A 256 -20.56 5.90 10.65
N PRO A 257 -19.97 7.07 10.35
CA PRO A 257 -20.27 7.79 9.12
C PRO A 257 -20.01 6.92 7.89
N SER A 258 -20.78 7.10 6.80
CA SER A 258 -20.66 6.28 5.58
C SER A 258 -19.21 6.17 5.06
N ARG A 259 -18.41 7.24 5.12
CA ARG A 259 -16.99 7.16 4.74
C ARG A 259 -16.21 6.14 5.57
N SER A 260 -16.43 6.09 6.89
CA SER A 260 -15.72 5.15 7.77
C SER A 260 -16.16 3.72 7.48
N ARG A 261 -17.46 3.50 7.29
CA ARG A 261 -18.01 2.19 6.90
C ARG A 261 -17.42 1.70 5.58
N THR A 262 -17.41 2.54 4.55
CA THR A 262 -16.77 2.27 3.26
C THR A 262 -15.29 1.87 3.42
N LEU A 263 -14.53 2.56 4.27
CA LEU A 263 -13.13 2.23 4.53
C LEU A 263 -12.97 0.88 5.22
N VAL A 264 -13.79 0.60 6.24
CA VAL A 264 -13.82 -0.70 6.92
C VAL A 264 -14.09 -1.83 5.90
N LEU A 265 -15.15 -1.69 5.10
CA LEU A 265 -15.55 -2.72 4.13
C LEU A 265 -14.50 -2.96 3.05
N ARG A 266 -13.87 -1.89 2.52
CA ARG A 266 -12.79 -2.01 1.54
C ARG A 266 -11.58 -2.74 2.11
N ASP A 267 -11.18 -2.43 3.34
CA ASP A 267 -9.99 -3.03 3.96
C ASP A 267 -10.24 -4.50 4.35
N MET A 268 -11.44 -4.81 4.86
CA MET A 268 -11.87 -6.18 5.16
C MET A 268 -11.93 -7.06 3.91
N GLY A 269 -12.39 -6.49 2.78
CA GLY A 269 -12.43 -7.17 1.49
C GLY A 269 -11.06 -7.65 0.98
N ALA A 270 -9.96 -7.03 1.44
CA ALA A 270 -8.63 -7.31 0.92
C ALA A 270 -7.73 -8.10 1.88
N TYR A 271 -7.86 -7.93 3.21
CA TYR A 271 -6.82 -8.38 4.13
C TYR A 271 -7.30 -9.05 5.43
N TRP A 272 -8.61 -9.18 5.66
CA TRP A 272 -9.10 -9.59 6.98
C TRP A 272 -10.30 -10.56 6.92
N PRO A 273 -10.16 -11.82 7.40
CA PRO A 273 -11.32 -12.67 7.66
C PRO A 273 -11.99 -12.21 8.95
N ALA A 274 -13.19 -11.61 8.85
CA ALA A 274 -13.96 -11.23 10.03
C ALA A 274 -14.34 -12.46 10.87
N ARG A 275 -14.42 -12.29 12.20
CA ARG A 275 -14.76 -13.35 13.15
C ARG A 275 -15.62 -12.80 14.28
N GLY A 276 -16.36 -13.70 14.94
CA GLY A 276 -17.21 -13.35 16.08
C GLY A 276 -18.25 -12.30 15.73
N ALA A 277 -18.48 -11.36 16.65
CA ALA A 277 -19.50 -10.31 16.51
C ALA A 277 -19.40 -9.50 15.22
N LEU A 278 -18.18 -9.26 14.71
CA LEU A 278 -17.98 -8.53 13.46
C LEU A 278 -18.53 -9.28 12.24
N ALA A 279 -18.42 -10.62 12.24
CA ALA A 279 -19.00 -11.44 11.19
C ALA A 279 -20.54 -11.41 11.25
N ASP A 280 -21.10 -11.48 12.46
CA ASP A 280 -22.55 -11.41 12.66
C ASP A 280 -23.11 -10.04 12.21
N ASP A 281 -22.44 -8.94 12.60
CA ASP A 281 -22.82 -7.58 12.20
C ASP A 281 -22.80 -7.40 10.66
N LEU A 282 -21.78 -7.93 9.97
CA LEU A 282 -21.72 -7.89 8.50
C LEU A 282 -22.92 -8.59 7.86
N MET A 283 -23.31 -9.73 8.41
CA MET A 283 -24.41 -10.55 7.91
C MET A 283 -25.77 -9.89 8.11
N ASP A 284 -25.93 -9.20 9.25
CA ASP A 284 -27.13 -8.44 9.62
C ASP A 284 -27.31 -7.16 8.79
N LEU A 285 -26.20 -6.58 8.31
CA LEU A 285 -26.19 -5.41 7.43
C LEU A 285 -26.60 -5.73 5.98
N LEU A 286 -26.54 -7.00 5.53
CA LEU A 286 -26.92 -7.39 4.17
C LEU A 286 -28.44 -7.26 3.92
N ARG A 287 -28.91 -6.05 3.66
CA ARG A 287 -30.34 -5.73 3.41
C ARG A 287 -30.52 -5.09 2.04
N PRO A 288 -31.67 -5.29 1.35
CA PRO A 288 -31.90 -4.74 0.01
C PRO A 288 -31.67 -3.23 -0.12
N GLU A 289 -31.96 -2.47 0.93
CA GLU A 289 -31.87 -1.01 1.02
C GLU A 289 -30.48 -0.48 1.41
N GLU A 290 -29.52 -1.36 1.69
CA GLU A 290 -28.21 -0.96 2.19
C GLU A 290 -27.37 -0.29 1.09
N PRO A 291 -26.98 1.00 1.23
CA PRO A 291 -26.24 1.72 0.20
C PRO A 291 -24.88 1.11 -0.15
N GLU A 292 -24.25 0.39 0.79
CA GLU A 292 -22.90 -0.16 0.63
C GLU A 292 -22.89 -1.66 0.25
N LEU A 293 -24.00 -2.19 -0.27
CA LEU A 293 -24.12 -3.61 -0.67
C LEU A 293 -22.96 -4.12 -1.54
N ALA A 294 -22.46 -3.30 -2.46
CA ALA A 294 -21.36 -3.68 -3.36
C ALA A 294 -20.04 -3.96 -2.63
N LEU A 295 -19.83 -3.37 -1.45
CA LEU A 295 -18.65 -3.58 -0.60
C LEU A 295 -18.91 -4.63 0.47
N LEU A 296 -20.14 -4.75 0.97
CA LEU A 296 -20.54 -5.76 1.96
C LEU A 296 -20.46 -7.19 1.42
N LEU A 297 -20.85 -7.42 0.16
CA LEU A 297 -20.88 -8.77 -0.41
C LEU A 297 -19.50 -9.43 -0.49
N PRO A 298 -18.43 -8.77 -0.99
CA PRO A 298 -17.07 -9.28 -0.87
C PRO A 298 -16.64 -9.53 0.59
N ALA A 299 -16.97 -8.61 1.50
CA ALA A 299 -16.60 -8.75 2.91
C ALA A 299 -17.26 -9.99 3.55
N VAL A 300 -18.51 -10.29 3.19
CA VAL A 300 -19.22 -11.50 3.61
C VAL A 300 -18.64 -12.75 2.94
N GLY A 301 -18.31 -12.69 1.65
CA GLY A 301 -17.63 -13.79 0.94
C GLY A 301 -16.33 -14.22 1.63
N ASN A 302 -15.52 -13.26 2.09
CA ASN A 302 -14.27 -13.50 2.82
C ASN A 302 -14.44 -14.12 4.21
N LEU A 303 -15.66 -14.29 4.73
CA LEU A 303 -15.88 -14.99 5.99
C LEU A 303 -15.67 -16.51 5.86
N HIS A 304 -15.79 -17.06 4.65
CA HIS A 304 -15.63 -18.49 4.35
C HIS A 304 -16.42 -19.41 5.31
N SER A 305 -17.59 -18.98 5.78
CA SER A 305 -18.42 -19.73 6.72
C SER A 305 -19.69 -20.28 6.05
N PRO A 306 -20.27 -21.39 6.55
CA PRO A 306 -21.56 -21.89 6.06
C PRO A 306 -22.68 -20.85 6.16
N ALA A 307 -22.66 -20.02 7.21
CA ALA A 307 -23.61 -18.93 7.37
C ALA A 307 -23.45 -17.89 6.25
N ALA A 308 -22.22 -17.44 5.98
CA ALA A 308 -21.91 -16.50 4.90
C ALA A 308 -22.37 -17.02 3.53
N ARG A 309 -22.10 -18.30 3.24
CA ARG A 309 -22.61 -18.96 2.03
C ARG A 309 -24.13 -18.90 1.95
N ALA A 310 -24.84 -19.35 2.99
CA ALA A 310 -26.29 -19.37 3.01
C ALA A 310 -26.90 -17.97 2.81
N ARG A 311 -26.24 -16.94 3.36
CA ARG A 311 -26.66 -15.54 3.19
C ARG A 311 -26.41 -15.01 1.79
N LEU A 312 -25.29 -15.34 1.16
CA LEU A 312 -25.04 -15.00 -0.24
C LEU A 312 -26.02 -15.71 -1.17
N GLU A 313 -26.37 -16.97 -0.90
CA GLU A 313 -27.43 -17.71 -1.61
C GLU A 313 -28.78 -16.99 -1.47
N GLN A 314 -29.12 -16.54 -0.26
CA GLN A 314 -30.32 -15.74 -0.03
C GLN A 314 -30.31 -14.43 -0.84
N VAL A 315 -29.21 -13.67 -0.84
CA VAL A 315 -29.10 -12.43 -1.61
C VAL A 315 -29.26 -12.71 -3.11
N ARG A 316 -28.61 -13.76 -3.62
CA ARG A 316 -28.70 -14.18 -5.04
C ARG A 316 -30.14 -14.44 -5.46
N ASP A 317 -30.92 -15.10 -4.61
CA ASP A 317 -32.25 -15.63 -4.95
C ASP A 317 -33.39 -14.63 -4.64
N ASP A 318 -33.20 -13.71 -3.69
CA ASP A 318 -34.23 -12.75 -3.27
C ASP A 318 -34.34 -11.55 -4.23
N ALA A 319 -35.44 -11.50 -4.97
CA ALA A 319 -35.71 -10.45 -5.97
C ALA A 319 -35.81 -9.02 -5.41
N ARG A 320 -35.91 -8.84 -4.09
CA ARG A 320 -35.86 -7.51 -3.45
C ARG A 320 -34.48 -6.87 -3.58
N PHE A 321 -33.41 -7.66 -3.65
CA PHE A 321 -32.07 -7.13 -3.84
C PHE A 321 -31.86 -6.61 -5.28
N PRO A 322 -31.15 -5.48 -5.45
CA PRO A 322 -30.83 -4.95 -6.75
C PRO A 322 -30.12 -5.99 -7.65
N PRO A 323 -30.39 -6.04 -8.98
CA PRO A 323 -29.77 -7.02 -9.87
C PRO A 323 -28.23 -7.04 -9.83
N ALA A 324 -27.58 -5.90 -9.56
CA ALA A 324 -26.13 -5.83 -9.39
C ALA A 324 -25.65 -6.58 -8.13
N ALA A 325 -26.33 -6.41 -7.01
CA ALA A 325 -26.03 -7.11 -5.76
C ALA A 325 -26.22 -8.63 -5.91
N ARG A 326 -27.27 -9.07 -6.60
CA ARG A 326 -27.51 -10.49 -6.87
C ARG A 326 -26.42 -11.13 -7.73
N ARG A 327 -25.91 -10.38 -8.73
CA ARG A 327 -24.76 -10.80 -9.56
C ARG A 327 -23.47 -10.88 -8.74
N GLU A 328 -23.19 -9.88 -7.90
CA GLU A 328 -22.04 -9.89 -7.00
C GLU A 328 -22.12 -11.06 -6.00
N ALA A 329 -23.29 -11.31 -5.39
CA ALA A 329 -23.47 -12.43 -4.48
C ALA A 329 -23.22 -13.78 -5.17
N ARG A 330 -23.69 -13.94 -6.42
CA ARG A 330 -23.37 -15.12 -7.24
C ARG A 330 -21.87 -15.23 -7.52
N PHE A 331 -21.23 -14.13 -7.91
CA PHE A 331 -19.79 -14.09 -8.12
C PHE A 331 -19.04 -14.54 -6.86
N GLN A 332 -19.39 -14.01 -5.69
CA GLN A 332 -18.75 -14.37 -4.42
C GLN A 332 -18.97 -15.84 -4.04
N LEU A 333 -20.15 -16.41 -4.33
CA LEU A 333 -20.40 -17.84 -4.14
C LEU A 333 -19.46 -18.70 -4.98
N GLU A 334 -19.27 -18.33 -6.25
CA GLU A 334 -18.42 -19.07 -7.19
C GLU A 334 -16.91 -18.86 -6.91
N GLU A 335 -16.52 -17.67 -6.44
CA GLU A 335 -15.13 -17.34 -6.07
C GLU A 335 -14.70 -17.99 -4.75
N ARG A 336 -15.55 -17.95 -3.71
CA ARG A 336 -15.16 -18.28 -2.33
C ARG A 336 -15.63 -19.65 -1.85
N PHE A 337 -16.63 -20.23 -2.53
CA PHE A 337 -17.27 -21.48 -2.13
C PHE A 337 -17.38 -22.49 -3.28
N GLY A 338 -16.71 -22.24 -4.41
CA GLY A 338 -16.64 -23.19 -5.53
C GLY A 338 -16.02 -24.53 -5.13
N ALA A 339 -16.29 -25.59 -5.90
CA ALA A 339 -15.94 -26.97 -5.54
C ALA A 339 -14.44 -27.35 -5.69
N GLU A 340 -13.58 -26.43 -6.15
CA GLU A 340 -12.13 -26.64 -6.38
C GLU A 340 -11.79 -27.91 -7.19
N LEU A 341 -12.63 -28.28 -8.15
CA LEU A 341 -12.48 -29.49 -8.96
C LEU A 341 -11.55 -29.30 -10.17
N VAL A 342 -11.41 -28.07 -10.63
CA VAL A 342 -10.66 -27.74 -11.84
C VAL A 342 -9.76 -26.53 -11.64
N SER A 343 -8.65 -26.45 -12.37
CA SER A 343 -7.95 -25.19 -12.59
C SER A 343 -8.52 -24.55 -13.85
N ILE A 344 -8.73 -23.24 -13.82
CA ILE A 344 -9.26 -22.47 -14.96
C ILE A 344 -8.23 -21.42 -15.33
N ARG A 345 -7.65 -21.57 -16.52
CA ARG A 345 -6.74 -20.59 -17.11
C ARG A 345 -7.43 -19.92 -18.29
N THR A 346 -7.25 -18.62 -18.40
CA THR A 346 -7.84 -17.80 -19.45
C THR A 346 -6.74 -17.09 -20.23
N ASP A 347 -6.85 -17.12 -21.57
CA ASP A 347 -5.98 -16.39 -22.47
C ASP A 347 -6.84 -15.56 -23.41
N VAL A 348 -6.62 -14.24 -23.47
CA VAL A 348 -7.39 -13.34 -24.33
C VAL A 348 -6.49 -12.94 -25.49
N TRP A 349 -6.96 -13.19 -26.71
CA TRP A 349 -6.17 -12.94 -27.91
C TRP A 349 -5.98 -11.45 -28.16
N GLY A 350 -4.73 -11.05 -28.33
CA GLY A 350 -4.33 -9.67 -28.57
C GLY A 350 -3.40 -9.15 -27.49
N THR A 351 -3.00 -7.89 -27.62
CA THR A 351 -2.20 -7.19 -26.62
C THR A 351 -3.07 -6.13 -25.96
N TRP A 352 -2.88 -5.94 -24.66
CA TRP A 352 -3.57 -4.89 -23.92
C TRP A 352 -3.28 -3.49 -24.50
N SER A 353 -2.06 -3.25 -24.99
CA SER A 353 -1.61 -1.95 -25.51
C SER A 353 -2.36 -1.50 -26.76
N ASP A 354 -2.75 -2.43 -27.63
CA ASP A 354 -3.31 -2.11 -28.94
C ASP A 354 -4.84 -2.18 -28.94
N GLY A 355 -5.41 -2.61 -27.80
CA GLY A 355 -6.81 -3.00 -27.70
C GLY A 355 -7.05 -4.37 -28.35
N HIS A 356 -8.02 -5.09 -27.81
CA HIS A 356 -8.45 -6.38 -28.34
C HIS A 356 -9.44 -6.12 -29.49
N PRO A 357 -9.09 -6.50 -30.73
CA PRO A 357 -9.96 -6.26 -31.87
C PRO A 357 -11.21 -7.14 -31.80
N PRO A 358 -12.38 -6.68 -32.26
CA PRO A 358 -13.56 -7.55 -32.41
C PRO A 358 -13.32 -8.67 -33.44
N PRO A 359 -13.73 -9.92 -33.17
CA PRO A 359 -14.26 -10.40 -31.89
C PRO A 359 -13.14 -10.54 -30.84
N VAL A 360 -13.42 -10.12 -29.61
CA VAL A 360 -12.50 -10.33 -28.48
C VAL A 360 -12.53 -11.81 -28.12
N ARG A 361 -11.62 -12.59 -28.72
CA ARG A 361 -11.52 -14.04 -28.51
C ARG A 361 -10.81 -14.34 -27.20
N MET A 362 -11.33 -15.31 -26.47
CA MET A 362 -10.75 -15.83 -25.24
C MET A 362 -10.74 -17.35 -25.28
N GLU A 363 -9.60 -17.95 -24.96
CA GLU A 363 -9.48 -19.37 -24.70
C GLU A 363 -9.57 -19.63 -23.20
N VAL A 364 -10.40 -20.60 -22.82
CA VAL A 364 -10.57 -21.05 -21.46
C VAL A 364 -10.10 -22.50 -21.38
N GLU A 365 -8.96 -22.71 -20.73
CA GLU A 365 -8.43 -24.03 -20.43
C GLU A 365 -8.97 -24.48 -19.07
N VAL A 366 -9.64 -25.62 -19.06
CA VAL A 366 -10.18 -26.28 -17.86
C VAL A 366 -9.36 -27.53 -17.59
N SER A 367 -8.60 -27.55 -16.49
CA SER A 367 -7.71 -28.66 -16.12
C SER A 367 -8.25 -29.40 -14.91
N ASN A 368 -8.27 -30.73 -14.93
CA ASN A 368 -8.68 -31.53 -13.78
C ASN A 368 -7.61 -31.48 -12.66
N THR A 369 -7.99 -31.01 -11.47
CA THR A 369 -7.11 -30.92 -10.29
C THR A 369 -7.36 -32.02 -9.26
N THR A 370 -8.28 -32.94 -9.53
CA THR A 370 -8.60 -34.06 -8.65
C THR A 370 -7.78 -35.30 -8.99
N ASP A 371 -7.77 -36.27 -8.08
CA ASP A 371 -7.16 -37.60 -8.32
C ASP A 371 -8.05 -38.55 -9.15
N GLY A 372 -9.29 -38.15 -9.43
CA GLY A 372 -10.28 -38.94 -10.17
C GLY A 372 -10.51 -38.46 -11.59
N GLU A 373 -11.15 -39.28 -12.42
CA GLU A 373 -11.61 -38.85 -13.75
C GLU A 373 -12.82 -37.91 -13.63
N LEU A 374 -12.74 -36.74 -14.27
CA LEU A 374 -13.88 -35.85 -14.43
C LEU A 374 -14.56 -36.09 -15.77
N VAL A 375 -15.81 -36.53 -15.73
CA VAL A 375 -16.65 -36.71 -16.93
C VAL A 375 -17.78 -35.68 -16.93
N PHE A 376 -17.89 -34.89 -17.99
CA PHE A 376 -18.99 -33.94 -18.16
C PHE A 376 -19.40 -33.82 -19.61
N ARG A 377 -20.64 -33.40 -19.83
CA ARG A 377 -21.21 -33.20 -21.16
C ARG A 377 -21.69 -31.77 -21.28
N TYR A 378 -21.41 -31.18 -22.43
CA TYR A 378 -21.95 -29.88 -22.76
C TYR A 378 -22.22 -29.81 -24.26
N SER A 379 -23.30 -29.15 -24.65
CA SER A 379 -23.60 -28.87 -26.05
C SER A 379 -23.11 -27.48 -26.45
N ARG A 380 -23.01 -26.57 -25.47
CA ARG A 380 -22.55 -25.19 -25.64
C ARG A 380 -21.65 -24.84 -24.46
N PRO A 381 -20.63 -23.98 -24.67
CA PRO A 381 -19.79 -23.51 -23.56
C PRO A 381 -20.59 -23.06 -22.34
N THR A 382 -21.72 -22.38 -22.55
CA THR A 382 -22.56 -21.86 -21.46
C THR A 382 -23.37 -22.87 -20.68
N ASP A 383 -23.43 -24.13 -21.12
CA ASP A 383 -24.01 -25.19 -20.30
C ASP A 383 -23.13 -25.43 -19.06
N ILE A 384 -21.83 -25.15 -19.18
CA ILE A 384 -20.83 -25.35 -18.13
C ILE A 384 -20.08 -24.07 -17.75
N MET A 385 -20.26 -22.93 -18.43
CA MET A 385 -19.47 -21.72 -18.22
C MET A 385 -20.34 -20.47 -17.96
N GLY A 386 -19.95 -19.69 -16.96
CA GLY A 386 -20.42 -18.32 -16.72
C GLY A 386 -19.32 -17.31 -17.03
N LEU A 387 -19.70 -16.14 -17.57
CA LEU A 387 -18.79 -15.02 -17.78
C LEU A 387 -19.26 -13.82 -16.95
N TYR A 388 -18.31 -13.15 -16.31
CA TYR A 388 -18.52 -11.88 -15.61
C TYR A 388 -17.56 -10.85 -16.18
N VAL A 389 -18.09 -9.79 -16.80
CA VAL A 389 -17.26 -8.64 -17.13
C VAL A 389 -17.43 -7.60 -16.04
N SER A 390 -16.32 -7.17 -15.47
CA SER A 390 -16.31 -6.26 -14.33
C SER A 390 -15.38 -5.07 -14.52
N ARG A 391 -15.72 -3.94 -13.90
CA ARG A 391 -14.87 -2.75 -13.80
C ARG A 391 -14.67 -2.40 -12.34
N GLN A 392 -13.43 -2.09 -11.98
CA GLN A 392 -13.15 -1.51 -10.68
C GLN A 392 -13.61 -0.05 -10.64
N THR A 393 -14.37 0.31 -9.62
CA THR A 393 -14.80 1.69 -9.34
C THR A 393 -14.44 2.05 -7.90
N GLU A 394 -14.57 3.32 -7.53
CA GLU A 394 -14.44 3.72 -6.12
C GLU A 394 -15.48 3.00 -5.25
N ALA A 395 -16.72 2.84 -5.71
CA ALA A 395 -17.78 2.15 -4.97
C ALA A 395 -17.59 0.62 -4.88
N GLY A 396 -16.49 0.09 -5.40
CA GLY A 396 -16.23 -1.35 -5.52
C GLY A 396 -16.33 -1.84 -6.96
N ARG A 397 -16.60 -3.12 -7.13
CA ARG A 397 -16.68 -3.74 -8.45
C ARG A 397 -18.08 -3.55 -9.04
N SER A 398 -18.16 -3.09 -10.29
CA SER A 398 -19.39 -3.07 -11.07
C SER A 398 -19.34 -4.08 -12.20
N TYR A 399 -20.50 -4.60 -12.61
CA TYR A 399 -20.60 -5.63 -13.66
C TYR A 399 -21.47 -5.16 -14.81
N TRP A 400 -21.02 -5.43 -16.03
CA TRP A 400 -21.86 -5.31 -17.20
C TRP A 400 -22.91 -6.42 -17.22
N ALA A 401 -24.13 -6.05 -17.60
CA ALA A 401 -25.17 -7.04 -17.83
C ALA A 401 -24.88 -7.76 -19.17
N PRO A 402 -25.06 -9.09 -19.24
CA PRO A 402 -25.03 -9.78 -20.52
C PRO A 402 -26.19 -9.29 -21.40
N ARG A 403 -26.05 -9.38 -22.74
CA ARG A 403 -27.13 -8.94 -23.65
C ARG A 403 -28.40 -9.74 -23.38
N ARG A 404 -29.56 -9.11 -23.58
CA ARG A 404 -30.85 -9.79 -23.46
C ARG A 404 -31.02 -10.78 -24.61
N GLY A 405 -31.33 -12.03 -24.27
CA GLY A 405 -31.69 -13.03 -25.27
C GLY A 405 -30.54 -13.41 -26.21
N VAL A 406 -29.27 -13.27 -25.79
CA VAL A 406 -28.11 -13.83 -26.51
C VAL A 406 -28.46 -15.24 -26.95
N ARG A 407 -28.71 -15.38 -28.25
CA ARG A 407 -28.94 -16.66 -28.91
C ARG A 407 -27.57 -17.20 -29.26
N TRP A 408 -27.08 -18.06 -28.37
CA TRP A 408 -25.95 -18.95 -28.59
C TRP A 408 -26.06 -19.55 -29.99
N PHE A 409 -25.07 -19.29 -30.85
CA PHE A 409 -24.84 -19.83 -32.20
C PHE A 409 -25.98 -20.66 -32.82
N THR A 410 -26.40 -20.30 -34.03
CA THR A 410 -27.31 -21.11 -34.85
C THR A 410 -26.79 -22.55 -34.99
N ARG A 411 -27.48 -23.48 -34.32
CA ARG A 411 -27.21 -24.93 -34.32
C ARG A 411 -27.48 -25.55 -35.69
N PRO A 412 -26.90 -26.75 -35.91
CA PRO A 412 -27.75 -27.93 -35.99
C PRO A 412 -27.77 -28.65 -34.64
N GLU A 413 -28.96 -29.00 -34.15
CA GLU A 413 -29.15 -29.83 -32.96
C GLU A 413 -28.64 -31.23 -33.27
N ASN A 414 -27.57 -31.70 -32.61
CA ASN A 414 -27.42 -33.10 -32.11
C ASN A 414 -26.05 -33.44 -31.47
N ASP A 415 -25.00 -32.62 -31.53
CA ASP A 415 -23.68 -33.03 -31.02
C ASP A 415 -23.38 -32.49 -29.62
N ALA A 416 -23.91 -33.15 -28.58
CA ALA A 416 -23.42 -32.94 -27.22
C ALA A 416 -22.01 -33.53 -27.09
N ARG A 417 -21.01 -32.68 -26.79
CA ARG A 417 -19.63 -33.13 -26.55
C ARG A 417 -19.55 -33.75 -25.16
N GLU A 418 -19.08 -34.98 -25.10
CA GLU A 418 -18.63 -35.60 -23.85
C GLU A 418 -17.13 -35.33 -23.70
N VAL A 419 -16.74 -34.81 -22.54
CA VAL A 419 -15.35 -34.56 -22.18
C VAL A 419 -15.02 -35.41 -20.97
N ARG A 420 -13.89 -36.10 -21.06
CA ARG A 420 -13.32 -36.93 -20.00
C ARG A 420 -11.92 -36.39 -19.74
N LEU A 421 -11.64 -36.01 -18.50
CA LEU A 421 -10.34 -35.49 -18.09
C LEU A 421 -9.78 -36.42 -17.03
N ALA A 422 -8.70 -37.12 -17.36
CA ALA A 422 -7.88 -37.78 -16.36
C ALA A 422 -7.19 -36.73 -15.44
N PRO A 423 -6.66 -37.14 -14.27
CA PRO A 423 -5.91 -36.23 -13.39
C PRO A 423 -4.82 -35.47 -14.15
N GLY A 424 -4.85 -34.14 -14.07
CA GLY A 424 -3.90 -33.25 -14.76
C GLY A 424 -4.18 -33.00 -16.24
N GLU A 425 -5.19 -33.62 -16.86
CA GLU A 425 -5.57 -33.30 -18.23
C GLU A 425 -6.37 -32.01 -18.32
N SER A 426 -6.24 -31.34 -19.47
CA SER A 426 -6.90 -30.08 -19.79
C SER A 426 -7.83 -30.21 -20.99
N HIS A 427 -8.87 -29.38 -21.00
CA HIS A 427 -9.73 -29.18 -22.16
C HIS A 427 -9.97 -27.69 -22.39
N THR A 428 -9.72 -27.25 -23.63
CA THR A 428 -9.79 -25.84 -24.02
C THR A 428 -11.10 -25.51 -24.73
N ILE A 429 -11.69 -24.38 -24.36
CA ILE A 429 -12.93 -23.85 -24.89
C ILE A 429 -12.68 -22.43 -25.38
N ALA A 430 -12.87 -22.18 -26.67
CA ALA A 430 -12.81 -20.82 -27.23
C ALA A 430 -14.17 -20.12 -27.09
N VAL A 431 -14.18 -18.85 -26.68
CA VAL A 431 -15.36 -18.00 -26.54
C VAL A 431 -15.07 -16.58 -27.07
N ASP A 432 -16.05 -15.97 -27.74
CA ASP A 432 -15.98 -14.59 -28.21
C ASP A 432 -16.70 -13.67 -27.21
N VAL A 433 -15.97 -12.91 -26.40
CA VAL A 433 -16.54 -12.13 -25.26
C VAL A 433 -17.63 -11.15 -25.70
N LEU A 434 -17.44 -10.49 -26.86
CA LEU A 434 -18.39 -9.51 -27.39
C LEU A 434 -19.70 -10.12 -27.90
N ASP A 435 -19.80 -11.45 -28.00
CA ASP A 435 -21.10 -12.10 -28.26
C ASP A 435 -22.02 -12.04 -27.03
N TYR A 436 -21.44 -11.90 -25.83
CA TYR A 436 -22.13 -11.99 -24.54
C TYR A 436 -22.47 -10.63 -23.96
N PHE A 437 -21.69 -9.61 -24.27
CA PHE A 437 -21.78 -8.28 -23.66
C PHE A 437 -21.80 -7.18 -24.72
N ASP A 438 -22.67 -6.19 -24.52
CA ASP A 438 -22.61 -4.92 -25.25
C ASP A 438 -21.58 -4.00 -24.58
N LEU A 439 -20.31 -4.22 -24.89
CA LEU A 439 -19.21 -3.39 -24.40
C LEU A 439 -18.92 -2.24 -25.38
N PRO A 440 -19.01 -0.97 -24.94
CA PRO A 440 -18.58 0.16 -25.77
C PRO A 440 -17.11 0.06 -26.20
N ALA A 441 -16.80 0.65 -27.35
CA ALA A 441 -15.42 0.94 -27.77
C ALA A 441 -14.66 1.69 -26.66
N GLY A 442 -13.39 1.32 -26.43
CA GLY A 442 -12.56 1.87 -25.34
C GLY A 442 -12.92 1.35 -23.94
N THR A 443 -13.75 0.31 -23.83
CA THR A 443 -14.04 -0.30 -22.52
C THR A 443 -12.83 -1.02 -22.00
N GLU A 444 -12.38 -0.63 -20.80
CA GLU A 444 -11.40 -1.37 -20.00
C GLU A 444 -12.11 -2.11 -18.85
N GLY A 445 -11.77 -3.38 -18.68
CA GLY A 445 -12.34 -4.20 -17.62
C GLY A 445 -11.60 -5.52 -17.43
N THR A 446 -12.20 -6.39 -16.63
CA THR A 446 -11.73 -7.76 -16.38
C THR A 446 -12.86 -8.74 -16.65
N VAL A 447 -12.59 -9.74 -17.49
CA VAL A 447 -13.46 -10.89 -17.73
C VAL A 447 -13.06 -11.99 -16.74
N TRP A 448 -14.00 -12.44 -15.95
CA TRP A 448 -13.86 -13.60 -15.07
C TRP A 448 -14.68 -14.74 -15.63
N VAL A 449 -14.12 -15.94 -15.57
CA VAL A 449 -14.76 -17.16 -16.05
C VAL A 449 -15.11 -18.05 -14.88
N SER A 450 -16.36 -18.49 -14.78
CA SER A 450 -16.72 -19.58 -13.88
C SER A 450 -17.08 -20.83 -14.66
N VAL A 451 -16.74 -21.99 -14.12
CA VAL A 451 -17.03 -23.30 -14.70
C VAL A 451 -17.81 -24.15 -13.71
N ARG A 452 -18.96 -24.66 -14.13
CA ARG A 452 -19.78 -25.63 -13.40
C ARG A 452 -19.78 -26.94 -14.15
N LEU A 453 -19.50 -28.04 -13.45
CA LEU A 453 -19.55 -29.39 -14.00
C LEU A 453 -20.76 -30.12 -13.40
N PRO A 454 -21.93 -30.16 -14.06
CA PRO A 454 -23.20 -30.60 -13.43
C PRO A 454 -23.16 -32.01 -12.82
N ALA A 455 -22.31 -32.90 -13.33
CA ALA A 455 -22.15 -34.26 -12.81
C ALA A 455 -21.31 -34.35 -11.53
N HIS A 456 -20.61 -33.27 -11.15
CA HIS A 456 -19.64 -33.24 -10.04
C HIS A 456 -19.94 -32.18 -8.97
N GLY A 457 -21.08 -31.49 -9.08
CA GLY A 457 -21.54 -30.51 -8.08
C GLY A 457 -22.29 -29.33 -8.69
N ASP A 458 -23.07 -28.65 -7.85
CA ASP A 458 -23.93 -27.55 -8.29
C ASP A 458 -23.25 -26.18 -8.29
N LEU A 459 -22.16 -26.01 -7.51
CA LEU A 459 -21.45 -24.74 -7.43
C LEU A 459 -20.38 -24.65 -8.51
N ALA A 460 -20.48 -23.58 -9.32
CA ALA A 460 -19.44 -23.24 -10.27
C ALA A 460 -18.17 -22.82 -9.52
N GLN A 461 -17.02 -23.11 -10.11
CA GLN A 461 -15.73 -22.63 -9.67
C GLN A 461 -15.31 -21.45 -10.53
N LEU A 462 -14.87 -20.36 -9.90
CA LEU A 462 -14.33 -19.20 -10.60
C LEU A 462 -12.83 -19.39 -10.90
N GLY A 463 -12.42 -19.04 -12.11
CA GLY A 463 -11.04 -18.95 -12.55
C GLY A 463 -10.42 -17.57 -12.37
N GLY A 464 -9.17 -17.43 -12.84
CA GLY A 464 -8.50 -16.14 -12.91
C GLY A 464 -9.25 -15.14 -13.79
N GLY A 465 -9.11 -13.85 -13.48
CA GLY A 465 -9.62 -12.77 -14.31
C GLY A 465 -8.61 -12.40 -15.40
N SER A 466 -9.08 -12.25 -16.64
CA SER A 466 -8.28 -11.69 -17.73
C SER A 466 -8.69 -10.26 -18.02
N GLY A 467 -7.71 -9.38 -18.11
CA GLY A 467 -7.93 -8.02 -18.55
C GLY A 467 -8.47 -7.98 -19.99
N ILE A 468 -9.47 -7.13 -20.24
CA ILE A 468 -9.89 -6.74 -21.58
C ILE A 468 -9.81 -5.22 -21.76
N HIS A 469 -9.50 -4.84 -22.99
CA HIS A 469 -9.53 -3.47 -23.50
C HIS A 469 -10.14 -3.54 -24.89
N VAL A 470 -11.37 -3.07 -25.07
CA VAL A 470 -12.07 -3.13 -26.37
C VAL A 470 -11.50 -2.03 -27.26
N ALA A 471 -10.88 -2.39 -28.38
CA ALA A 471 -10.32 -1.42 -29.32
C ALA A 471 -11.38 -0.38 -29.77
N PRO A 472 -10.97 0.88 -30.05
CA PRO A 472 -11.87 1.95 -30.43
C PRO A 472 -12.66 1.72 -31.73
#